data_AF-A0A2M3ZI33-F1
#
_entry.id   AF-A0A2M3ZI33-F1
#
_cell.length_a   1.000
_cell.length_b   1.000
_cell.length_c   1.000
_cell.angle_alpha   90.00
_cell.angle_beta   90.00
_cell.angle_gamma   90.00
#
_symmetry.space_group_name_H-M   'P 1'
#
loop_
_entity.id
_entity.type
_entity.pdbx_description
1 polymer ?
#
loop_
_entity_poly.entity_id
_entity_poly.type
_entity_poly.pdbx_seq_one_letter_code
_entity_poly.pdbx_strand_id
1 'polypeptide(L)'
;QQQQQQQQQQQLQALSPEQTFVESVFNVSIFGDERDTVLAKWNYLQAMLGTGKSFYSQQAAPVEITPSNFLCRFKTMGYSKLPGKENKAGLVGLTINKTEAQIKEQQQQFIVSMNQIFGNKPNITIVVDNVKPISDSKVQVIVYVEEKSTISNETKRVLATEVATYLNQPMTKQQLGTLGIEAIVPLVLPEEDQLKEYLDTPPKGIDPRMWEQAKIDNPDPKRFIPVPMIGFQDLKWRIKCQENETEIHASYLAKVEKEISELKQRHMNTTAKIAEHRRNFTELSHRILRIIVKQESTRKLGLALSPEEEVIRSKLENMHALVSTPTQFRGRLSELLSQMRMQRNQWAHGNFANEYTLDKEATNEMQSFLTMQQKAVAFLIDTINRDMKTLKVITEGMTQLVQS
;
A
#
# COMPACT_ATOMS: atom_id res chain seq x y z
N GLN A 1 67.16 62.93 14.83
CA GLN A 1 66.96 62.79 13.38
C GLN A 1 66.57 61.35 13.12
N GLN A 2 65.39 61.13 12.51
CA GLN A 2 65.02 60.03 11.59
C GLN A 2 65.27 58.58 12.06
N GLN A 3 64.35 57.63 12.01
CA GLN A 3 63.04 57.53 11.34
C GLN A 3 62.33 56.33 11.97
N GLN A 4 61.12 56.55 12.50
CA GLN A 4 60.10 55.50 12.65
C GLN A 4 59.32 55.42 11.33
N GLN A 5 59.41 54.28 10.64
CA GLN A 5 58.44 53.79 9.65
C GLN A 5 58.29 52.29 9.96
N GLN A 6 57.25 51.86 10.67
CA GLN A 6 56.01 51.35 10.07
C GLN A 6 56.23 50.52 8.81
N GLN A 7 56.19 49.20 8.96
CA GLN A 7 55.47 48.34 8.03
C GLN A 7 54.73 47.27 8.84
N GLN A 8 53.42 47.50 9.01
CA GLN A 8 52.45 46.52 9.44
C GLN A 8 52.42 45.38 8.42
N GLN A 9 52.81 44.18 8.83
CA GLN A 9 52.32 42.96 8.19
C GLN A 9 50.81 42.87 8.46
N GLN A 10 49.99 43.19 7.48
CA GLN A 10 48.59 42.79 7.47
C GLN A 10 48.54 41.25 7.40
N GLN A 11 48.21 40.62 8.53
CA GLN A 11 47.69 39.25 8.54
C GLN A 11 46.38 39.26 7.75
N LEU A 12 46.38 38.68 6.55
CA LEU A 12 45.16 38.33 5.83
C LEU A 12 44.37 37.34 6.69
N GLN A 13 43.28 37.80 7.30
CA GLN A 13 42.31 36.94 7.95
C GLN A 13 41.76 35.95 6.91
N ALA A 14 41.79 34.65 7.22
CA ALA A 14 41.17 33.64 6.37
C ALA A 14 39.65 33.88 6.33
N LEU A 15 39.13 34.27 5.16
CA LEU A 15 37.70 34.49 4.93
C LEU A 15 36.92 33.18 5.09
N SER A 16 35.69 33.28 5.60
CA SER A 16 34.79 32.13 5.71
C SER A 16 34.39 31.63 4.30
N PRO A 17 34.07 30.33 4.11
CA PRO A 17 33.75 29.78 2.79
C PRO A 17 32.64 30.51 2.04
N GLU A 18 31.65 31.04 2.76
CA GLU A 18 30.56 31.84 2.19
C GLU A 18 31.02 33.23 1.75
N GLN A 19 31.89 33.87 2.53
CA GLN A 19 32.49 35.16 2.15
C GLN A 19 33.41 35.00 0.93
N THR A 20 34.21 33.94 0.88
CA THR A 20 35.05 33.62 -0.28
C THR A 20 34.22 33.37 -1.53
N PHE A 21 33.03 32.78 -1.41
CA PHE A 21 32.09 32.61 -2.52
C PHE A 21 31.45 33.94 -2.97
N VAL A 22 31.11 34.83 -2.03
CA VAL A 22 30.59 36.17 -2.36
C VAL A 22 31.67 36.98 -3.09
N GLU A 23 32.90 36.97 -2.57
CA GLU A 23 34.04 37.62 -3.22
C GLU A 23 34.32 37.01 -4.59
N SER A 24 34.21 35.70 -4.74
CA SER A 24 34.51 35.04 -6.01
C SER A 24 33.53 35.39 -7.13
N VAL A 25 32.30 35.77 -6.77
CA VAL A 25 31.25 36.12 -7.72
C VAL A 25 31.21 37.63 -8.00
N PHE A 26 31.37 38.47 -6.97
CA PHE A 26 31.15 39.92 -7.09
C PHE A 26 32.44 40.74 -7.16
N ASN A 27 33.56 40.25 -6.63
CA ASN A 27 34.84 40.98 -6.53
C ASN A 27 35.94 40.25 -7.32
N VAL A 28 35.78 40.19 -8.65
CA VAL A 28 36.79 39.60 -9.55
C VAL A 28 37.86 40.63 -9.89
N SER A 29 39.12 40.31 -9.60
CA SER A 29 40.29 41.14 -9.90
C SER A 29 41.44 40.26 -10.40
N ILE A 30 41.31 39.71 -11.62
CA ILE A 30 42.33 38.84 -12.22
C ILE A 30 43.20 39.65 -13.18
N PHE A 31 42.60 40.49 -14.01
CA PHE A 31 43.30 41.22 -15.07
C PHE A 31 43.34 42.74 -14.86
N GLY A 32 42.48 43.28 -13.99
CA GLY A 32 42.36 44.73 -13.73
C GLY A 32 41.71 45.52 -14.86
N ASP A 33 40.99 44.84 -15.77
CA ASP A 33 40.32 45.43 -16.94
C ASP A 33 38.90 44.88 -17.16
N GLU A 34 38.26 45.24 -18.27
CA GLU A 34 36.86 44.85 -18.57
C GLU A 34 36.63 43.33 -18.60
N ARG A 35 37.67 42.50 -18.79
CA ARG A 35 37.55 41.05 -18.78
C ARG A 35 37.14 40.52 -17.41
N ASP A 36 37.52 41.22 -16.34
CA ASP A 36 37.07 40.88 -14.99
C ASP A 36 35.56 41.06 -14.82
N THR A 37 34.96 42.04 -15.52
CA THR A 37 33.51 42.22 -15.52
C THR A 37 32.79 41.08 -16.25
N VAL A 38 33.36 40.58 -17.36
CA VAL A 38 32.83 39.41 -18.08
C VAL A 38 32.96 38.15 -17.22
N LEU A 39 34.09 37.97 -16.55
CA LEU A 39 34.32 36.86 -15.64
C LEU A 39 33.40 36.90 -14.42
N ALA A 40 33.13 38.06 -13.84
CA ALA A 40 32.15 38.22 -12.76
C ALA A 40 30.75 37.80 -13.22
N LYS A 41 30.32 38.22 -14.42
CA LYS A 41 29.04 37.77 -15.01
C LYS A 41 29.01 36.26 -15.27
N TRP A 42 30.13 35.67 -15.68
CA TRP A 42 30.25 34.23 -15.90
C TRP A 42 30.22 33.45 -14.58
N ASN A 43 30.94 33.90 -13.56
CA ASN A 43 30.90 33.32 -12.20
C ASN A 43 29.49 33.43 -11.61
N TYR A 44 28.80 34.56 -11.84
CA TYR A 44 27.41 34.75 -11.43
C TYR A 44 26.45 33.79 -12.15
N LEU A 45 26.63 33.58 -13.45
CA LEU A 45 25.83 32.61 -14.23
C LEU A 45 26.08 31.17 -13.76
N GLN A 46 27.34 30.79 -13.51
CA GLN A 46 27.68 29.50 -12.91
C GLN A 46 27.06 29.35 -11.50
N ALA A 47 27.08 30.41 -10.68
CA ALA A 47 26.45 30.44 -9.36
C ALA A 47 24.93 30.22 -9.45
N MET A 48 24.25 30.85 -10.42
CA MET A 48 22.82 30.62 -10.68
C MET A 48 22.51 29.18 -11.11
N LEU A 49 23.41 28.57 -11.90
CA LEU A 49 23.31 27.17 -12.32
C LEU A 49 23.63 26.19 -11.19
N GLY A 50 24.39 26.63 -10.18
CA GLY A 50 24.78 25.81 -9.05
C GLY A 50 25.90 24.81 -9.37
N THR A 51 26.69 25.05 -10.42
CA THR A 51 27.78 24.17 -10.83
C THR A 51 28.93 24.97 -11.43
N GLY A 52 30.15 24.47 -11.24
CA GLY A 52 31.35 24.99 -11.86
C GLY A 52 32.39 25.51 -10.87
N LYS A 53 33.30 26.35 -11.36
CA LYS A 53 34.40 26.91 -10.56
C LYS A 53 34.48 28.40 -10.83
N SER A 54 34.45 29.19 -9.76
CA SER A 54 34.60 30.63 -9.81
C SER A 54 36.07 31.02 -9.61
N PHE A 55 36.57 31.84 -10.52
CA PHE A 55 37.92 32.38 -10.50
C PHE A 55 37.83 33.87 -10.24
N TYR A 56 38.58 34.39 -9.26
CA TYR A 56 38.44 35.80 -8.84
C TYR A 56 39.75 36.52 -8.55
N SER A 57 40.84 35.80 -8.26
CA SER A 57 42.17 36.37 -8.08
C SER A 57 43.21 35.41 -8.65
N GLN A 58 44.34 35.95 -9.15
CA GLN A 58 45.46 35.14 -9.65
C GLN A 58 46.17 34.36 -8.54
N GLN A 59 46.07 34.83 -7.30
CA GLN A 59 46.76 34.25 -6.14
C GLN A 59 45.86 33.32 -5.31
N ALA A 60 44.54 33.35 -5.54
CA ALA A 60 43.58 32.55 -4.81
C ALA A 60 43.19 31.28 -5.59
N ALA A 61 42.93 30.21 -4.84
CA ALA A 61 42.42 28.97 -5.43
C ALA A 61 40.99 29.18 -5.97
N PRO A 62 40.60 28.48 -7.07
CA PRO A 62 39.25 28.55 -7.60
C PRO A 62 38.23 28.03 -6.57
N VAL A 63 37.13 28.75 -6.39
CA VAL A 63 36.06 28.35 -5.47
C VAL A 63 35.07 27.46 -6.22
N GLU A 64 34.87 26.25 -5.73
CA GLU A 64 33.90 25.31 -6.28
C GLU A 64 32.47 25.77 -5.98
N ILE A 65 31.64 25.82 -7.02
CA ILE A 65 30.25 26.27 -6.93
C ILE A 65 29.39 25.03 -6.72
N THR A 66 28.72 24.96 -5.57
CA THR A 66 27.78 23.90 -5.25
C THR A 66 26.32 24.34 -5.49
N PRO A 67 25.39 23.41 -5.73
CA PRO A 67 23.98 23.74 -5.90
C PRO A 67 23.34 24.35 -4.64
N SER A 68 23.91 24.05 -3.47
CA SER A 68 23.50 24.57 -2.15
C SER A 68 23.78 26.06 -1.94
N ASN A 69 24.36 26.75 -2.93
CA ASN A 69 24.62 28.18 -2.84
C ASN A 69 23.30 29.00 -2.84
N PHE A 70 23.34 30.19 -2.25
CA PHE A 70 22.15 31.05 -2.14
C PHE A 70 21.70 31.68 -3.48
N LEU A 71 22.60 31.82 -4.46
CA LEU A 71 22.32 32.38 -5.80
C LEU A 71 21.67 31.37 -6.77
N CYS A 72 21.72 30.08 -6.47
CA CYS A 72 21.19 29.03 -7.33
C CYS A 72 19.69 29.21 -7.52
N ARG A 73 19.24 29.28 -8.78
CA ARG A 73 17.83 29.53 -9.15
C ARG A 73 17.02 28.27 -9.38
N PHE A 74 17.68 27.15 -9.66
CA PHE A 74 17.02 25.86 -9.92
C PHE A 74 16.67 25.19 -8.58
N LYS A 75 15.74 25.80 -7.85
CA LYS A 75 15.21 25.29 -6.59
C LYS A 75 13.72 25.10 -6.75
N THR A 76 13.24 23.93 -6.35
CA THR A 76 11.80 23.64 -6.31
C THR A 76 11.48 22.90 -5.03
N MET A 77 10.27 23.12 -4.51
CA MET A 77 9.80 22.47 -3.30
C MET A 77 8.93 21.28 -3.69
N GLY A 78 9.19 20.14 -3.08
CA GLY A 78 8.34 18.98 -3.23
C GLY A 78 7.96 18.40 -1.88
N TYR A 79 6.86 17.68 -1.85
CA TYR A 79 6.36 17.06 -0.63
C TYR A 79 6.76 15.59 -0.60
N SER A 80 7.34 15.16 0.51
CA SER A 80 7.68 13.75 0.75
C SER A 80 6.89 13.27 1.94
N LYS A 81 6.38 12.03 1.88
CA LYS A 81 5.68 11.43 3.01
C LYS A 81 6.66 11.29 4.18
N LEU A 82 6.18 11.55 5.40
CA LEU A 82 6.95 11.37 6.62
C LEU A 82 7.67 10.01 6.59
N PRO A 83 9.01 9.99 6.65
CA PRO A 83 9.76 8.76 6.58
C PRO A 83 9.56 7.95 7.85
N GLY A 84 9.48 6.62 7.71
CA GLY A 84 9.45 5.71 8.86
C GLY A 84 8.09 5.04 9.11
N LYS A 85 8.14 4.04 9.99
CA LYS A 85 6.98 3.29 10.49
C LYS A 85 6.96 3.33 12.02
N GLU A 86 5.99 2.68 12.64
CA GLU A 86 5.99 2.47 14.09
C GLU A 86 7.28 1.79 14.54
N ASN A 87 7.84 2.19 15.69
CA ASN A 87 9.09 1.61 16.22
C ASN A 87 9.01 0.08 16.41
N LYS A 88 7.80 -0.44 16.68
CA LYS A 88 7.50 -1.88 16.78
C LYS A 88 7.72 -2.65 15.48
N ALA A 89 7.76 -1.98 14.34
CA ALA A 89 8.05 -2.62 13.05
C ALA A 89 9.51 -3.09 12.95
N GLY A 90 10.42 -2.55 13.77
CA GLY A 90 11.81 -3.00 13.88
C GLY A 90 12.69 -2.68 12.67
N LEU A 91 12.27 -1.75 11.80
CA LEU A 91 12.95 -1.48 10.53
C LEU A 91 14.14 -0.53 10.71
N VAL A 92 15.31 -0.96 10.24
CA VAL A 92 16.54 -0.18 10.21
C VAL A 92 17.06 -0.09 8.78
N GLY A 93 17.37 1.13 8.34
CA GLY A 93 17.96 1.40 7.04
C GLY A 93 19.48 1.45 7.13
N LEU A 94 20.14 0.64 6.31
CA LEU A 94 21.59 0.57 6.20
C LEU A 94 22.01 1.12 4.84
N THR A 95 22.74 2.23 4.81
CA THR A 95 23.27 2.80 3.57
C THR A 95 24.60 2.13 3.24
N ILE A 96 24.66 1.44 2.11
CA ILE A 96 25.82 0.68 1.65
C ILE A 96 26.33 1.26 0.34
N ASN A 97 27.65 1.42 0.23
CA ASN A 97 28.30 1.89 -0.99
C ASN A 97 28.53 0.74 -1.99
N LYS A 98 27.43 0.13 -2.43
CA LYS A 98 27.37 -0.97 -3.41
C LYS A 98 26.16 -0.77 -4.31
N THR A 99 26.17 -1.39 -5.49
CA THR A 99 25.01 -1.35 -6.40
C THR A 99 23.93 -2.34 -5.97
N GLU A 100 22.69 -2.11 -6.42
CA GLU A 100 21.54 -2.96 -6.06
C GLU A 100 21.73 -4.41 -6.51
N ALA A 101 22.31 -4.61 -7.70
CA ALA A 101 22.62 -5.93 -8.24
C ALA A 101 23.63 -6.68 -7.35
N GLN A 102 24.68 -6.00 -6.90
CA GLN A 102 25.70 -6.60 -6.01
C GLN A 102 25.12 -7.01 -4.66
N ILE A 103 24.22 -6.21 -4.09
CA ILE A 103 23.55 -6.56 -2.82
C ILE A 103 22.62 -7.75 -3.00
N LYS A 104 21.85 -7.81 -4.10
CA LYS A 104 20.97 -8.95 -4.38
C LYS A 104 21.75 -10.26 -4.56
N GLU A 105 22.90 -10.21 -5.23
CA GLU A 105 23.77 -11.38 -5.41
C GLU A 105 24.46 -11.82 -4.09
N GLN A 106 24.92 -10.86 -3.28
CA GLN A 106 25.61 -11.11 -2.02
C GLN A 106 24.66 -11.18 -0.80
N GLN A 107 23.35 -11.25 -1.01
CA GLN A 107 22.37 -11.13 0.08
C GLN A 107 22.54 -12.19 1.17
N GLN A 108 22.84 -13.44 0.79
CA GLN A 108 23.07 -14.52 1.76
C GLN A 108 24.34 -14.28 2.59
N GLN A 109 25.42 -13.84 1.96
CA GLN A 109 26.67 -13.51 2.65
C GLN A 109 26.51 -12.29 3.58
N PHE A 110 25.70 -11.32 3.16
CA PHE A 110 25.33 -10.17 3.97
C PHE A 110 24.57 -10.59 5.23
N ILE A 111 23.56 -11.46 5.10
CA ILE A 111 22.79 -11.97 6.25
C ILE A 111 23.70 -12.74 7.21
N VAL A 112 24.60 -13.59 6.69
CA VAL A 112 25.57 -14.33 7.53
C VAL A 112 26.49 -13.38 8.28
N SER A 113 27.04 -12.36 7.61
CA SER A 113 27.92 -11.36 8.23
C SER A 113 27.18 -10.56 9.29
N MET A 114 25.93 -10.17 9.02
CA MET A 114 25.08 -9.50 10.01
C MET A 114 24.79 -10.41 11.21
N ASN A 115 24.49 -11.70 11.01
CA ASN A 115 24.29 -12.64 12.12
C ASN A 115 25.53 -12.77 13.02
N GLN A 116 26.74 -12.73 12.44
CA GLN A 116 27.98 -12.71 13.20
C GLN A 116 28.08 -11.46 14.09
N ILE A 117 27.66 -10.30 13.59
CA ILE A 117 27.66 -9.03 14.32
C ILE A 117 26.67 -9.04 15.50
N PHE A 118 25.56 -9.77 15.39
CA PHE A 118 24.63 -10.03 16.50
C PHE A 118 25.07 -11.20 17.42
N GLY A 119 26.28 -11.72 17.24
CA GLY A 119 26.89 -12.74 18.09
C GLY A 119 26.46 -14.18 17.79
N ASN A 120 25.95 -14.46 16.57
CA ASN A 120 25.50 -15.77 16.11
C ASN A 120 24.52 -16.47 17.06
N LYS A 121 23.68 -15.70 17.76
CA LYS A 121 22.74 -16.28 18.70
C LYS A 121 21.60 -16.97 17.94
N PRO A 122 21.28 -18.24 18.25
CA PRO A 122 20.28 -19.01 17.50
C PRO A 122 18.85 -18.51 17.70
N ASN A 123 18.62 -17.65 18.71
CA ASN A 123 17.33 -17.01 18.96
C ASN A 123 17.13 -15.72 18.14
N ILE A 124 18.13 -15.24 17.40
CA ILE A 124 18.05 -14.01 16.60
C ILE A 124 18.10 -14.37 15.12
N THR A 125 17.13 -13.87 14.34
CA THR A 125 17.09 -14.01 12.89
C THR A 125 16.99 -12.64 12.24
N ILE A 126 17.85 -12.37 11.26
CA ILE A 126 17.89 -11.10 10.53
C ILE A 126 17.23 -11.30 9.17
N VAL A 127 16.29 -10.43 8.84
CA VAL A 127 15.54 -10.48 7.59
C VAL A 127 15.73 -9.16 6.84
N VAL A 128 16.04 -9.28 5.55
CA VAL A 128 16.07 -8.15 4.62
C VAL A 128 14.66 -7.95 4.08
N ASP A 129 14.04 -6.80 4.41
CA ASP A 129 12.69 -6.44 3.99
C ASP A 129 12.71 -5.90 2.56
N ASN A 130 13.61 -4.95 2.29
CA ASN A 130 13.67 -4.27 1.01
C ASN A 130 15.07 -3.70 0.74
N VAL A 131 15.39 -3.50 -0.54
CA VAL A 131 16.64 -2.91 -1.01
C VAL A 131 16.25 -1.76 -1.93
N LYS A 132 16.51 -0.51 -1.51
CA LYS A 132 16.17 0.69 -2.26
C LYS A 132 17.42 1.38 -2.79
N PRO A 133 17.58 1.63 -4.09
CA PRO A 133 18.68 2.45 -4.58
C PRO A 133 18.55 3.88 -4.03
N ILE A 134 19.67 4.51 -3.64
CA ILE A 134 19.76 5.94 -3.27
C ILE A 134 20.52 6.73 -4.35
N SER A 135 21.49 6.08 -5.00
CA SER A 135 22.21 6.61 -6.15
C SER A 135 22.67 5.45 -7.04
N ASP A 136 23.39 5.76 -8.12
CA ASP A 136 23.94 4.71 -9.00
C ASP A 136 25.03 3.86 -8.31
N SER A 137 25.59 4.33 -7.18
CA SER A 137 26.62 3.64 -6.40
C SER A 137 26.22 3.32 -4.96
N LYS A 138 25.09 3.84 -4.46
CA LYS A 138 24.64 3.66 -3.07
C LYS A 138 23.24 3.08 -2.99
N VAL A 139 23.06 2.19 -2.03
CA VAL A 139 21.81 1.47 -1.79
C VAL A 139 21.45 1.52 -0.31
N GLN A 140 20.17 1.68 -0.01
CA GLN A 140 19.60 1.49 1.31
C GLN A 140 19.06 0.07 1.46
N VAL A 141 19.66 -0.73 2.32
CA VAL A 141 19.13 -2.05 2.70
C VAL A 141 18.31 -1.89 3.96
N ILE A 142 17.02 -2.21 3.88
CA ILE A 142 16.09 -2.18 5.00
C ILE A 142 16.05 -3.56 5.63
N VAL A 143 16.42 -3.64 6.91
CA VAL A 143 16.47 -4.89 7.68
C VAL A 143 15.60 -4.79 8.93
N TYR A 144 15.12 -5.93 9.41
CA TYR A 144 14.59 -6.07 10.76
C TYR A 144 15.13 -7.33 11.43
N VAL A 145 15.07 -7.34 12.75
CA VAL A 145 15.58 -8.42 13.60
C VAL A 145 14.42 -9.06 14.35
N GLU A 146 14.28 -10.37 14.20
CA GLU A 146 13.32 -11.19 14.93
C GLU A 146 14.03 -11.95 16.04
N GLU A 147 13.51 -11.85 17.26
CA GLU A 147 13.96 -12.60 18.41
C GLU A 147 12.91 -13.66 18.77
N LYS A 148 13.35 -14.91 18.86
CA LYS A 148 12.53 -16.04 19.27
C LYS A 148 12.59 -16.20 20.80
N SER A 149 11.43 -16.03 21.46
CA SER A 149 11.32 -16.23 22.90
C SER A 149 11.56 -17.70 23.26
N THR A 150 12.42 -17.94 24.24
CA THR A 150 12.70 -19.29 24.78
C THR A 150 11.54 -19.85 25.61
N ILE A 151 10.59 -19.00 26.01
CA ILE A 151 9.51 -19.35 26.95
C ILE A 151 8.18 -19.60 26.22
N SER A 152 7.81 -18.77 25.22
CA SER A 152 6.52 -18.88 24.52
C SER A 152 6.61 -19.44 23.09
N ASN A 153 7.82 -19.67 22.57
CA ASN A 153 8.07 -20.06 21.18
C ASN A 153 7.55 -19.03 20.13
N GLU A 154 7.11 -17.85 20.59
CA GLU A 154 6.69 -16.74 19.74
C GLU A 154 7.92 -15.96 19.24
N THR A 155 7.83 -15.49 18.00
CA THR A 155 8.81 -14.58 17.40
C THR A 155 8.33 -13.15 17.58
N LYS A 156 9.20 -12.29 18.14
CA LYS A 156 8.93 -10.87 18.33
C LYS A 156 9.99 -10.05 17.62
N ARG A 157 9.58 -8.95 16.98
CA ARG A 157 10.50 -7.99 16.39
C ARG A 157 11.14 -7.12 17.46
N VAL A 158 12.46 -6.97 17.39
CA VAL A 158 13.22 -6.04 18.23
C VAL A 158 12.93 -4.61 17.78
N LEU A 159 12.92 -3.64 18.71
CA LEU A 159 12.63 -2.25 18.38
C LEU A 159 13.70 -1.65 17.47
N ALA A 160 13.29 -0.84 16.49
CA ALA A 160 14.20 -0.25 15.52
C ALA A 160 15.27 0.64 16.19
N THR A 161 14.88 1.40 17.22
CA THR A 161 15.81 2.24 18.00
C THR A 161 16.88 1.40 18.72
N GLU A 162 16.51 0.26 19.29
CA GLU A 162 17.44 -0.63 19.99
C GLU A 162 18.45 -1.24 19.02
N VAL A 163 17.96 -1.75 17.88
CA VAL A 163 18.80 -2.31 16.82
C VAL A 163 19.76 -1.25 16.26
N ALA A 164 19.26 -0.04 15.96
CA ALA A 164 20.11 1.03 15.46
C ALA A 164 21.14 1.52 16.48
N THR A 165 20.78 1.55 17.77
CA THR A 165 21.70 1.92 18.86
C THR A 165 22.81 0.88 19.00
N TYR A 166 22.47 -0.41 18.96
CA TYR A 166 23.45 -1.50 18.99
C TYR A 166 24.42 -1.46 17.80
N LEU A 167 23.89 -1.27 16.59
CA LEU A 167 24.70 -1.21 15.37
C LEU A 167 25.60 0.04 15.32
N ASN A 168 25.21 1.14 15.97
CA ASN A 168 26.03 2.35 16.06
C ASN A 168 27.09 2.31 17.17
N GLN A 169 27.17 1.25 17.97
CA GLN A 169 28.25 1.11 18.96
C GLN A 169 29.63 1.08 18.28
N PRO A 170 30.69 1.64 18.89
CA PRO A 170 31.99 1.83 18.22
C PRO A 170 32.59 0.56 17.60
N MET A 171 32.54 -0.57 18.32
CA MET A 171 33.09 -1.85 17.84
C MET A 171 32.27 -2.41 16.67
N THR A 172 30.95 -2.42 16.82
CA THR A 172 29.99 -2.89 15.80
C THR A 172 30.07 -2.04 14.54
N LYS A 173 30.15 -0.72 14.68
CA LYS A 173 30.24 0.23 13.57
C LYS A 173 31.53 0.07 12.78
N GLN A 174 32.65 -0.25 13.42
CA GLN A 174 33.90 -0.58 12.71
C GLN A 174 33.77 -1.86 11.88
N GLN A 175 33.13 -2.90 12.42
CA GLN A 175 32.85 -4.15 11.68
C GLN A 175 31.86 -3.94 10.53
N LEU A 176 30.87 -3.06 10.69
CA LEU A 176 29.94 -2.70 9.62
C LEU A 176 30.62 -1.86 8.53
N GLY A 177 31.61 -1.04 8.91
CA GLY A 177 32.43 -0.27 7.98
C GLY A 177 33.21 -1.16 6.99
N THR A 178 33.71 -2.32 7.44
CA THR A 178 34.39 -3.28 6.52
C THR A 178 33.44 -3.92 5.52
N LEU A 179 32.13 -3.96 5.83
CA LEU A 179 31.07 -4.40 4.91
C LEU A 179 30.63 -3.29 3.93
N GLY A 180 31.16 -2.08 4.06
CA GLY A 180 30.84 -0.93 3.22
C GLY A 180 29.58 -0.17 3.65
N ILE A 181 29.13 -0.36 4.90
CA ILE A 181 27.99 0.36 5.48
C ILE A 181 28.48 1.73 5.97
N GLU A 182 27.93 2.81 5.40
CA GLU A 182 28.29 4.19 5.71
C GLU A 182 27.40 4.78 6.82
N ALA A 183 26.10 4.50 6.76
CA ALA A 183 25.11 5.09 7.67
C ALA A 183 24.07 4.05 8.11
N ILE A 184 23.67 4.15 9.38
CA ILE A 184 22.69 3.26 10.02
C ILE A 184 21.64 4.18 10.65
N VAL A 185 20.41 4.11 10.16
CA VAL A 185 19.32 5.00 10.60
C VAL A 185 18.09 4.15 10.95
N PRO A 186 17.51 4.32 12.15
CA PRO A 186 16.23 3.70 12.48
C PRO A 186 15.13 4.33 11.63
N LEU A 187 14.31 3.52 10.95
CA LEU A 187 13.21 4.00 10.12
C LEU A 187 11.94 4.17 10.96
N VAL A 188 12.05 5.00 12.01
CA VAL A 188 10.96 5.32 12.93
C VAL A 188 10.37 6.67 12.54
N LEU A 189 9.06 6.83 12.75
CA LEU A 189 8.41 8.13 12.62
C LEU A 189 9.14 9.17 13.48
N PRO A 190 9.49 10.34 12.92
CA PRO A 190 10.09 11.42 13.70
C PRO A 190 9.19 11.83 14.85
N GLU A 191 9.79 12.13 16.00
CA GLU A 191 9.07 12.73 17.11
C GLU A 191 8.63 14.16 16.76
N GLU A 192 7.59 14.67 17.43
CA GLU A 192 7.05 16.01 17.13
C GLU A 192 8.12 17.10 17.26
N ASP A 193 9.05 16.97 18.20
CA ASP A 193 10.10 17.97 18.42
C ASP A 193 11.20 17.92 17.35
N GLN A 194 11.57 16.72 16.87
CA GLN A 194 12.47 16.57 15.73
C GLN A 194 11.85 17.13 14.45
N LEU A 195 10.54 16.95 14.29
CA LEU A 195 9.80 17.51 13.15
C LEU A 195 9.73 19.04 13.23
N LYS A 196 9.51 19.61 14.42
CA LYS A 196 9.56 21.08 14.61
C LYS A 196 10.93 21.63 14.29
N GLU A 197 12.00 21.03 14.81
CA GLU A 197 13.39 21.46 14.54
C GLU A 197 13.70 21.50 13.03
N TYR A 198 13.25 20.49 12.29
CA TYR A 198 13.38 20.43 10.84
C TYR A 198 12.60 21.55 10.13
N LEU A 199 11.38 21.86 10.59
CA LEU A 199 10.52 22.87 9.97
C LEU A 199 10.92 24.30 10.30
N ASP A 200 11.54 24.51 11.46
CA ASP A 200 12.02 25.82 11.92
C ASP A 200 13.36 26.21 11.29
N THR A 201 14.17 25.22 10.91
CA THR A 201 15.48 25.44 10.30
C THR A 201 15.42 25.32 8.77
N PRO A 202 15.39 26.42 8.00
CA PRO A 202 15.38 26.34 6.54
C PRO A 202 16.68 25.68 6.04
N PRO A 203 16.59 24.75 5.08
CA PRO A 203 17.77 24.11 4.49
C PRO A 203 18.72 25.12 3.84
N LYS A 204 20.03 24.83 3.89
CA LYS A 204 21.08 25.72 3.34
C LYS A 204 20.81 26.08 1.88
N GLY A 205 20.86 27.37 1.58
CA GLY A 205 20.64 27.91 0.24
C GLY A 205 19.17 28.15 -0.11
N ILE A 206 18.20 27.74 0.71
CA ILE A 206 16.78 28.04 0.48
C ILE A 206 16.42 29.37 1.16
N ASP A 207 15.69 30.23 0.43
CA ASP A 207 15.15 31.46 1.00
C ASP A 207 14.14 31.11 2.11
N PRO A 208 14.30 31.63 3.35
CA PRO A 208 13.35 31.43 4.43
C PRO A 208 11.90 31.72 4.02
N ARG A 209 11.66 32.72 3.16
CA ARG A 209 10.30 33.03 2.68
C ARG A 209 9.71 31.92 1.81
N MET A 210 10.53 31.33 0.94
CA MET A 210 10.13 30.20 0.11
C MET A 210 9.85 28.96 0.97
N TRP A 211 10.63 28.75 2.03
CA TRP A 211 10.44 27.66 2.97
C TRP A 211 9.14 27.80 3.77
N GLU A 212 8.84 28.99 4.29
CA GLU A 212 7.57 29.27 4.97
C GLU A 212 6.36 29.04 4.04
N GLN A 213 6.46 29.52 2.80
CA GLN A 213 5.41 29.31 1.81
C GLN A 213 5.18 27.82 1.53
N ALA A 214 6.25 27.03 1.42
CA ALA A 214 6.15 25.58 1.24
C ALA A 214 5.51 24.85 2.44
N LYS A 215 5.64 25.38 3.65
CA LYS A 215 4.92 24.83 4.82
C LYS A 215 3.42 25.09 4.73
N ILE A 216 3.03 26.28 4.26
CA ILE A 216 1.62 26.68 4.08
C ILE A 216 0.97 25.89 2.93
N ASP A 217 1.68 25.74 1.82
CA ASP A 217 1.18 25.07 0.61
C ASP A 217 1.21 23.54 0.70
N ASN A 218 1.53 22.98 1.87
CA ASN A 218 1.58 21.55 2.10
C ASN A 218 0.16 20.96 2.05
N PRO A 219 -0.12 19.99 1.17
CA PRO A 219 -1.46 19.41 1.01
C PRO A 219 -1.94 18.63 2.24
N ASP A 220 -1.03 18.03 3.02
CA ASP A 220 -1.37 17.37 4.29
C ASP A 220 -0.18 17.45 5.26
N PRO A 221 -0.17 18.47 6.16
CA PRO A 221 0.91 18.69 7.13
C PRO A 221 1.14 17.53 8.11
N LYS A 222 0.16 16.63 8.29
CA LYS A 222 0.32 15.47 9.18
C LYS A 222 1.04 14.30 8.52
N ARG A 223 1.07 14.26 7.19
CA ARG A 223 1.61 13.12 6.42
C ARG A 223 2.80 13.50 5.57
N PHE A 224 2.92 14.75 5.16
CA PHE A 224 3.96 15.21 4.26
C PHE A 224 4.82 16.29 4.92
N ILE A 225 6.08 16.31 4.52
CA ILE A 225 7.03 17.36 4.86
C ILE A 225 7.55 18.01 3.58
N PRO A 226 7.80 19.33 3.59
CA PRO A 226 8.48 19.99 2.49
C PRO A 226 9.92 19.49 2.42
N VAL A 227 10.38 19.18 1.22
CA VAL A 227 11.76 18.77 0.92
C VAL A 227 12.23 19.60 -0.28
N PRO A 228 13.32 20.36 -0.14
CA PRO A 228 13.87 21.12 -1.25
C PRO A 228 14.52 20.17 -2.25
N MET A 229 14.34 20.46 -3.54
CA MET A 229 15.04 19.79 -4.64
C MET A 229 15.86 20.84 -5.36
N ILE A 230 17.16 20.60 -5.48
CA ILE A 230 18.11 21.58 -6.00
C ILE A 230 18.76 21.03 -7.27
N GLY A 231 18.50 21.69 -8.38
CA GLY A 231 19.03 21.32 -9.69
C GLY A 231 18.31 20.14 -10.35
N PHE A 232 18.76 19.80 -11.55
CA PHE A 232 18.16 18.75 -12.38
C PHE A 232 18.45 17.34 -11.88
N GLN A 233 19.56 17.14 -11.15
CA GLN A 233 19.93 15.83 -10.64
C GLN A 233 18.92 15.32 -9.60
N ASP A 234 18.49 16.18 -8.69
CA ASP A 234 17.45 15.85 -7.69
C ASP A 234 16.10 15.60 -8.35
N LEU A 235 15.75 16.37 -9.38
CA LEU A 235 14.52 16.16 -10.13
C LEU A 235 14.53 14.82 -10.88
N LYS A 236 15.65 14.50 -11.55
CA LYS A 236 15.84 13.20 -12.21
C LYS A 236 15.77 12.05 -11.21
N TRP A 237 16.40 12.21 -10.05
CA TRP A 237 16.33 11.24 -8.96
C TRP A 237 14.89 10.99 -8.52
N ARG A 238 14.10 12.06 -8.35
CA ARG A 238 12.69 11.95 -7.98
C ARG A 238 11.85 11.22 -9.03
N ILE A 239 12.10 11.46 -10.32
CA ILE A 239 11.43 10.72 -11.41
C ILE A 239 11.76 9.22 -11.30
N LYS A 240 13.04 8.87 -11.09
CA LYS A 240 13.46 7.47 -10.89
C LYS A 240 12.78 6.82 -9.68
N CYS A 241 12.60 7.56 -8.57
CA CYS A 241 11.84 7.07 -7.43
C CYS A 241 10.36 6.83 -7.77
N GLN A 242 9.74 7.72 -8.56
CA GLN A 242 8.35 7.58 -8.99
C GLN A 242 8.14 6.38 -9.92
N GLU A 243 9.07 6.13 -10.84
CA GLU A 243 9.06 4.95 -11.71
C GLU A 243 9.11 3.66 -10.88
N ASN A 244 10.03 3.59 -9.91
CA ASN A 244 10.16 2.43 -9.03
C ASN A 244 8.90 2.19 -8.17
N GLU A 245 8.33 3.24 -7.56
CA GLU A 245 7.08 3.09 -6.78
C GLU A 245 5.89 2.71 -7.69
N THR A 246 5.86 3.19 -8.93
CA THR A 246 4.83 2.79 -9.92
C THR A 246 4.94 1.31 -10.28
N GLU A 247 6.16 0.79 -10.45
CA GLU A 247 6.40 -0.63 -10.70
C GLU A 247 5.94 -1.50 -9.51
N ILE A 248 6.23 -1.07 -8.28
CA ILE A 248 5.75 -1.73 -7.06
C ILE A 248 4.21 -1.76 -7.02
N HIS A 249 3.56 -0.62 -7.32
CA HIS A 249 2.11 -0.56 -7.37
C HIS A 249 1.53 -1.48 -8.45
N ALA A 250 2.12 -1.53 -9.64
CA ALA A 250 1.69 -2.40 -10.72
C ALA A 250 1.81 -3.88 -10.34
N SER A 251 2.94 -4.27 -9.72
CA SER A 251 3.15 -5.63 -9.21
C SER A 251 2.11 -6.01 -8.15
N TYR A 252 1.81 -5.10 -7.22
CA TYR A 252 0.79 -5.32 -6.19
C TYR A 252 -0.61 -5.49 -6.79
N LEU A 253 -0.98 -4.67 -7.77
CA LEU A 253 -2.26 -4.80 -8.47
C LEU A 253 -2.39 -6.14 -9.19
N ALA A 254 -1.33 -6.59 -9.87
CA ALA A 254 -1.30 -7.90 -10.53
C ALA A 254 -1.48 -9.05 -9.52
N LYS A 255 -0.87 -8.94 -8.33
CA LYS A 255 -1.08 -9.91 -7.25
C LYS A 255 -2.54 -9.93 -6.78
N VAL A 256 -3.13 -8.77 -6.54
CA VAL A 256 -4.55 -8.66 -6.11
C VAL A 256 -5.49 -9.23 -7.17
N GLU A 257 -5.24 -8.96 -8.45
CA GLU A 257 -6.02 -9.51 -9.55
C GLU A 257 -5.97 -11.05 -9.59
N LYS A 258 -4.79 -11.62 -9.37
CA LYS A 258 -4.60 -13.06 -9.26
C LYS A 258 -5.39 -13.64 -8.09
N GLU A 259 -5.30 -13.03 -6.90
CA GLU A 259 -6.04 -13.48 -5.71
C GLU A 259 -7.55 -13.41 -5.91
N ILE A 260 -8.06 -12.36 -6.56
CA ILE A 260 -9.48 -12.23 -6.93
C ILE A 260 -9.89 -13.34 -7.91
N SER A 261 -9.05 -13.64 -8.90
CA SER A 261 -9.33 -14.69 -9.89
C SER A 261 -9.40 -16.07 -9.24
N GLU A 262 -8.46 -16.38 -8.35
CA GLU A 262 -8.46 -17.62 -7.56
C GLU A 262 -9.68 -17.70 -6.63
N LEU A 263 -10.06 -16.58 -6.00
CA LEU A 263 -11.26 -16.53 -5.16
C LEU A 263 -12.53 -16.79 -5.97
N LYS A 264 -12.65 -16.21 -7.17
CA LYS A 264 -13.78 -16.47 -8.08
C LYS A 264 -13.86 -17.94 -8.47
N GLN A 265 -12.73 -18.56 -8.82
CA GLN A 265 -12.69 -19.99 -9.14
C GLN A 265 -13.11 -20.86 -7.94
N ARG A 266 -12.59 -20.56 -6.75
CA ARG A 266 -13.00 -21.24 -5.50
C ARG A 266 -14.49 -21.08 -5.22
N HIS A 267 -15.04 -19.89 -5.44
CA HIS A 267 -16.47 -19.63 -5.28
C HIS A 267 -17.30 -20.51 -6.22
N MET A 268 -16.96 -20.57 -7.51
CA MET A 268 -17.65 -21.43 -8.48
C MET A 268 -17.61 -22.91 -8.07
N ASN A 269 -16.45 -23.42 -7.68
CA ASN A 269 -16.29 -24.81 -7.22
C ASN A 269 -17.11 -25.09 -5.96
N THR A 270 -17.15 -24.14 -5.02
CA THR A 270 -17.92 -24.26 -3.78
C THR A 270 -19.42 -24.27 -4.08
N THR A 271 -19.89 -23.41 -4.97
CA THR A 271 -21.30 -23.37 -5.39
C THR A 271 -21.73 -24.69 -6.05
N ALA A 272 -20.88 -25.29 -6.88
CA ALA A 272 -21.14 -26.62 -7.45
C ALA A 272 -21.23 -27.71 -6.38
N LYS A 273 -20.31 -27.72 -5.41
CA LYS A 273 -20.35 -28.65 -4.27
C LYS A 273 -21.60 -28.47 -3.41
N ILE A 274 -22.03 -27.23 -3.18
CA ILE A 274 -23.28 -26.94 -2.45
C ILE A 274 -24.48 -27.55 -3.19
N ALA A 275 -24.54 -27.40 -4.52
CA ALA A 275 -25.61 -27.99 -5.32
C ALA A 275 -25.61 -29.54 -5.25
N GLU A 276 -24.43 -30.15 -5.30
CA GLU A 276 -24.25 -31.60 -5.13
C GLU A 276 -24.73 -32.06 -3.74
N HIS A 277 -24.29 -31.40 -2.67
CA HIS A 277 -24.70 -31.71 -1.31
C HIS A 277 -26.21 -31.55 -1.11
N ARG A 278 -26.85 -30.54 -1.72
CA ARG A 278 -28.32 -30.39 -1.70
C ARG A 278 -29.02 -31.56 -2.37
N ARG A 279 -28.49 -32.06 -3.49
CA ARG A 279 -29.02 -33.25 -4.18
C ARG A 279 -28.87 -34.50 -3.31
N ASN A 280 -27.68 -34.73 -2.75
CA ASN A 280 -27.40 -35.88 -1.90
C ASN A 280 -28.25 -35.84 -0.62
N PHE A 281 -28.43 -34.67 -0.01
CA PHE A 281 -29.32 -34.48 1.14
C PHE A 281 -30.77 -34.87 0.80
N THR A 282 -31.27 -34.44 -0.37
CA THR A 282 -32.63 -34.80 -0.83
C THR A 282 -32.76 -36.31 -1.03
N GLU A 283 -31.77 -36.96 -1.64
CA GLU A 283 -31.76 -38.42 -1.81
C GLU A 283 -31.73 -39.16 -0.47
N LEU A 284 -30.83 -38.76 0.44
CA LEU A 284 -30.71 -39.36 1.77
C LEU A 284 -31.98 -39.14 2.60
N SER A 285 -32.58 -37.97 2.55
CA SER A 285 -33.88 -37.68 3.18
C SER A 285 -34.96 -38.64 2.69
N HIS A 286 -35.06 -38.86 1.37
CA HIS A 286 -35.99 -39.85 0.81
C HIS A 286 -35.67 -41.29 1.24
N ARG A 287 -34.38 -41.66 1.31
CA ARG A 287 -33.97 -42.99 1.79
C ARG A 287 -34.33 -43.21 3.26
N ILE A 288 -34.07 -42.22 4.11
CA ILE A 288 -34.47 -42.24 5.53
C ILE A 288 -35.98 -42.39 5.63
N LEU A 289 -36.76 -41.59 4.89
CA LEU A 289 -38.22 -41.72 4.88
C LEU A 289 -38.68 -43.13 4.47
N ARG A 290 -38.08 -43.74 3.44
CA ARG A 290 -38.40 -45.13 3.05
C ARG A 290 -38.09 -46.14 4.16
N ILE A 291 -36.98 -45.98 4.86
CA ILE A 291 -36.60 -46.87 5.96
C ILE A 291 -37.59 -46.71 7.12
N ILE A 292 -37.94 -45.48 7.50
CA ILE A 292 -38.93 -45.18 8.53
C ILE A 292 -40.28 -45.82 8.18
N VAL A 293 -40.75 -45.65 6.94
CA VAL A 293 -42.01 -46.24 6.48
C VAL A 293 -41.98 -47.77 6.60
N LYS A 294 -40.91 -48.41 6.12
CA LYS A 294 -40.76 -49.87 6.23
C LYS A 294 -40.72 -50.33 7.69
N GLN A 295 -39.96 -49.66 8.54
CA GLN A 295 -39.84 -49.99 9.96
C GLN A 295 -41.18 -49.87 10.68
N GLU A 296 -41.92 -48.77 10.49
CA GLU A 296 -43.22 -48.57 11.11
C GLU A 296 -44.25 -49.58 10.58
N SER A 297 -44.25 -49.86 9.28
CA SER A 297 -45.12 -50.89 8.68
C SER A 297 -44.84 -52.29 9.23
N THR A 298 -43.57 -52.67 9.42
CA THR A 298 -43.21 -53.97 9.99
C THR A 298 -43.52 -54.05 11.49
N ARG A 299 -43.26 -52.97 12.24
CA ARG A 299 -43.50 -52.91 13.68
C ARG A 299 -44.98 -52.98 14.04
N LYS A 300 -45.84 -52.35 13.25
CA LYS A 300 -47.28 -52.24 13.52
C LYS A 300 -48.13 -53.23 12.73
N LEU A 301 -47.50 -54.22 12.10
CA LEU A 301 -48.21 -55.23 11.31
C LEU A 301 -49.17 -56.01 12.22
N GLY A 302 -50.46 -56.01 11.87
CA GLY A 302 -51.51 -56.69 12.64
C GLY A 302 -52.11 -55.89 13.80
N LEU A 303 -51.65 -54.65 14.05
CA LEU A 303 -52.30 -53.73 14.98
C LEU A 303 -53.37 -52.90 14.26
N ALA A 304 -54.42 -52.50 14.98
CA ALA A 304 -55.38 -51.54 14.48
C ALA A 304 -54.73 -50.15 14.30
N LEU A 305 -55.19 -49.40 13.30
CA LEU A 305 -54.71 -48.04 13.05
C LEU A 305 -54.97 -47.15 14.26
N SER A 306 -53.93 -46.44 14.68
CA SER A 306 -54.04 -45.40 15.71
C SER A 306 -54.79 -44.16 15.18
N PRO A 307 -55.44 -43.37 16.05
CA PRO A 307 -56.12 -42.16 15.63
C PRO A 307 -55.17 -41.15 14.95
N GLU A 308 -53.89 -41.09 15.36
CA GLU A 308 -52.89 -40.23 14.71
C GLU A 308 -52.56 -40.68 13.28
N GLU A 309 -52.50 -41.99 13.04
CA GLU A 309 -52.27 -42.55 11.70
C GLU A 309 -53.45 -42.28 10.76
N GLU A 310 -54.67 -42.34 11.26
CA GLU A 310 -55.87 -42.05 10.48
C GLU A 310 -55.89 -40.58 10.03
N VAL A 311 -55.44 -39.65 10.88
CA VAL A 311 -55.27 -38.23 10.50
C VAL A 311 -54.24 -38.07 9.39
N ILE A 312 -53.10 -38.77 9.45
CA ILE A 312 -52.06 -38.72 8.41
C ILE A 312 -52.59 -39.33 7.11
N ARG A 313 -53.28 -40.47 7.19
CA ARG A 313 -53.92 -41.14 6.06
C ARG A 313 -54.90 -40.20 5.34
N SER A 314 -55.83 -39.60 6.07
CA SER A 314 -56.81 -38.67 5.51
C SER A 314 -56.12 -37.48 4.82
N LYS A 315 -55.07 -36.92 5.41
CA LYS A 315 -54.27 -35.85 4.78
C LYS A 315 -53.62 -36.32 3.47
N LEU A 316 -53.03 -37.51 3.43
CA LEU A 316 -52.38 -38.05 2.25
C LEU A 316 -53.38 -38.40 1.13
N GLU A 317 -54.54 -38.96 1.47
CA GLU A 317 -55.61 -39.24 0.51
C GLU A 317 -56.15 -37.95 -0.11
N ASN A 318 -56.35 -36.90 0.69
CA ASN A 318 -56.72 -35.57 0.19
C ASN A 318 -55.67 -34.98 -0.76
N MET A 319 -54.38 -35.04 -0.39
CA MET A 319 -53.29 -34.58 -1.27
C MET A 319 -53.21 -35.38 -2.57
N HIS A 320 -53.37 -36.71 -2.49
CA HIS A 320 -53.38 -37.56 -3.67
C HIS A 320 -54.55 -37.23 -4.60
N ALA A 321 -55.77 -37.08 -4.07
CA ALA A 321 -56.94 -36.70 -4.85
C ALA A 321 -56.76 -35.37 -5.60
N LEU A 322 -56.16 -34.37 -4.95
CA LEU A 322 -55.83 -33.09 -5.58
C LEU A 322 -54.85 -33.25 -6.76
N VAL A 323 -53.79 -34.03 -6.57
CA VAL A 323 -52.76 -34.24 -7.62
C VAL A 323 -53.26 -35.12 -8.75
N SER A 324 -54.05 -36.14 -8.45
CA SER A 324 -54.59 -37.10 -9.43
C SER A 324 -55.72 -36.54 -10.29
N THR A 325 -56.30 -35.40 -9.91
CA THR A 325 -57.38 -34.74 -10.67
C THR A 325 -56.85 -34.34 -12.07
N PRO A 326 -57.33 -34.98 -13.17
CA PRO A 326 -56.70 -34.86 -14.49
C PRO A 326 -56.69 -33.43 -15.06
N THR A 327 -57.71 -32.65 -14.73
CA THR A 327 -57.94 -31.31 -15.30
C THR A 327 -57.21 -30.19 -14.57
N GLN A 328 -56.78 -30.38 -13.32
CA GLN A 328 -56.16 -29.30 -12.54
C GLN A 328 -54.66 -29.13 -12.85
N PHE A 329 -53.86 -30.17 -12.66
CA PHE A 329 -52.40 -30.06 -12.82
C PHE A 329 -51.92 -30.56 -14.19
N ARG A 330 -52.33 -31.76 -14.59
CA ARG A 330 -51.85 -32.39 -15.83
C ARG A 330 -52.37 -31.71 -17.09
N GLY A 331 -53.64 -31.30 -17.09
CA GLY A 331 -54.25 -30.49 -18.16
C GLY A 331 -53.54 -29.16 -18.35
N ARG A 332 -53.43 -28.36 -17.28
CA ARG A 332 -52.76 -27.04 -17.31
C ARG A 332 -51.29 -27.12 -17.71
N LEU A 333 -50.54 -28.11 -17.22
CA LEU A 333 -49.13 -28.31 -17.64
C LEU A 333 -49.02 -28.62 -19.13
N SER A 334 -49.90 -29.48 -19.65
CA SER A 334 -49.90 -29.84 -21.07
C SER A 334 -50.28 -28.67 -21.96
N GLU A 335 -51.25 -27.86 -21.53
CA GLU A 335 -51.63 -26.61 -22.19
C GLU A 335 -50.46 -25.62 -22.23
N LEU A 336 -49.80 -25.39 -21.09
CA LEU A 336 -48.68 -24.46 -20.99
C LEU A 336 -47.47 -24.92 -21.82
N LEU A 337 -47.18 -26.22 -21.84
CA LEU A 337 -46.17 -26.80 -22.73
C LEU A 337 -46.53 -26.63 -24.21
N SER A 338 -47.79 -26.77 -24.57
CA SER A 338 -48.28 -26.53 -25.93
C SER A 338 -48.12 -25.06 -26.32
N GLN A 339 -48.54 -24.13 -25.45
CA GLN A 339 -48.38 -22.69 -25.64
C GLN A 339 -46.91 -22.30 -25.81
N MET A 340 -45.99 -22.82 -24.98
CA MET A 340 -44.56 -22.56 -25.15
C MET A 340 -43.99 -23.07 -26.47
N ARG A 341 -44.41 -24.28 -26.91
CA ARG A 341 -44.00 -24.82 -28.22
C ARG A 341 -44.51 -23.95 -29.37
N MET A 342 -45.77 -23.52 -29.29
CA MET A 342 -46.37 -22.64 -30.30
C MET A 342 -45.69 -21.27 -30.33
N GLN A 343 -45.39 -20.66 -29.18
CA GLN A 343 -44.65 -19.40 -29.10
C GLN A 343 -43.23 -19.54 -29.65
N ARG A 344 -42.51 -20.62 -29.32
CA ARG A 344 -41.17 -20.88 -29.86
C ARG A 344 -41.18 -21.02 -31.38
N ASN A 345 -42.17 -21.71 -31.95
CA ASN A 345 -42.31 -21.82 -33.40
C ASN A 345 -42.66 -20.46 -34.03
N GLN A 346 -43.52 -19.66 -33.41
CA GLN A 346 -43.83 -18.31 -33.85
C GLN A 346 -42.60 -17.38 -33.80
N TRP A 347 -41.76 -17.50 -32.76
CA TRP A 347 -40.52 -16.73 -32.65
C TRP A 347 -39.44 -17.20 -33.62
N ALA A 348 -39.35 -18.50 -33.92
CA ALA A 348 -38.41 -19.04 -34.89
C ALA A 348 -38.74 -18.66 -36.35
N HIS A 349 -40.02 -18.44 -36.67
CA HIS A 349 -40.50 -18.00 -37.99
C HIS A 349 -40.83 -16.50 -38.03
N GLY A 350 -40.71 -15.80 -36.90
CA GLY A 350 -40.80 -14.36 -36.83
C GLY A 350 -39.58 -13.76 -37.49
N ASN A 351 -39.78 -13.05 -38.60
CA ASN A 351 -38.73 -12.36 -39.32
C ASN A 351 -38.16 -11.23 -38.42
N PHE A 352 -37.16 -11.53 -37.58
CA PHE A 352 -36.40 -10.54 -36.82
C PHE A 352 -35.41 -9.78 -37.72
N ALA A 353 -35.86 -9.36 -38.90
CA ALA A 353 -35.05 -8.61 -39.86
C ALA A 353 -34.72 -7.17 -39.40
N ASN A 354 -35.32 -6.72 -38.30
CA ASN A 354 -34.94 -5.48 -37.62
C ASN A 354 -34.18 -5.81 -36.34
N GLU A 355 -32.91 -6.16 -36.50
CA GLU A 355 -31.95 -6.26 -35.39
C GLU A 355 -31.65 -4.84 -34.90
N TYR A 356 -32.52 -4.31 -34.03
CA TYR A 356 -32.23 -3.09 -33.30
C TYR A 356 -31.07 -3.37 -32.35
N THR A 357 -29.88 -2.90 -32.72
CA THR A 357 -28.71 -2.95 -31.84
C THR A 357 -28.87 -1.86 -30.80
N LEU A 358 -28.92 -2.25 -29.52
CA LEU A 358 -28.88 -1.30 -28.42
C LEU A 358 -27.54 -0.57 -28.43
N ASP A 359 -27.61 0.75 -28.30
CA ASP A 359 -26.41 1.57 -28.18
C ASP A 359 -25.59 1.17 -26.93
N LYS A 360 -24.27 1.15 -27.08
CA LYS A 360 -23.34 0.69 -26.04
C LYS A 360 -23.31 1.64 -24.85
N GLU A 361 -23.44 2.95 -25.07
CA GLU A 361 -23.48 3.93 -23.98
C GLU A 361 -24.75 3.79 -23.16
N ALA A 362 -25.91 3.72 -23.82
CA ALA A 362 -27.18 3.44 -23.15
C ALA A 362 -27.16 2.12 -22.36
N THR A 363 -26.49 1.09 -22.89
CA THR A 363 -26.33 -0.20 -22.20
C THR A 363 -25.47 -0.07 -20.94
N ASN A 364 -24.38 0.68 -21.00
CA ASN A 364 -23.51 0.91 -19.83
C ASN A 364 -24.22 1.75 -18.75
N GLU A 365 -24.98 2.76 -19.15
CA GLU A 365 -25.79 3.56 -18.22
C GLU A 365 -26.86 2.69 -17.55
N MET A 366 -27.55 1.85 -18.32
CA MET A 366 -28.52 0.90 -17.80
C MET A 366 -27.87 -0.09 -16.82
N GLN A 367 -26.68 -0.60 -17.13
CA GLN A 367 -25.94 -1.48 -16.23
C GLN A 367 -25.58 -0.78 -14.91
N SER A 368 -25.11 0.46 -14.98
CA SER A 368 -24.78 1.27 -13.80
C SER A 368 -26.01 1.50 -12.93
N PHE A 369 -27.12 1.92 -13.54
CA PHE A 369 -28.39 2.14 -12.83
C PHE A 369 -28.93 0.86 -12.18
N LEU A 370 -28.93 -0.26 -12.92
CA LEU A 370 -29.37 -1.54 -12.38
C LEU A 370 -28.48 -2.03 -11.23
N THR A 371 -27.17 -1.78 -11.31
CA THR A 371 -26.23 -2.10 -10.22
C THR A 371 -26.53 -1.27 -8.98
N MET A 372 -26.84 0.02 -9.15
CA MET A 372 -27.26 0.89 -8.05
C MET A 372 -28.57 0.41 -7.41
N GLN A 373 -29.58 0.09 -8.22
CA GLN A 373 -30.86 -0.45 -7.75
C GLN A 373 -30.69 -1.78 -7.02
N GLN A 374 -29.86 -2.68 -7.54
CA GLN A 374 -29.55 -3.96 -6.89
C GLN A 374 -28.95 -3.75 -5.49
N LYS A 375 -28.01 -2.81 -5.34
CA LYS A 375 -27.41 -2.46 -4.04
C LYS A 375 -28.44 -1.87 -3.09
N ALA A 376 -29.31 -0.97 -3.58
CA ALA A 376 -30.37 -0.37 -2.77
C ALA A 376 -31.37 -1.43 -2.26
N VAL A 377 -31.81 -2.33 -3.15
CA VAL A 377 -32.70 -3.44 -2.78
C VAL A 377 -32.03 -4.39 -1.80
N ALA A 378 -30.75 -4.74 -2.00
CA ALA A 378 -30.01 -5.57 -1.05
C ALA A 378 -29.94 -4.94 0.35
N PHE A 379 -29.72 -3.62 0.42
CA PHE A 379 -29.72 -2.87 1.68
C PHE A 379 -31.10 -2.85 2.35
N LEU A 380 -32.17 -2.68 1.58
CA LEU A 380 -33.54 -2.75 2.10
C LEU A 380 -33.87 -4.14 2.64
N ILE A 381 -33.49 -5.21 1.92
CA ILE A 381 -33.65 -6.59 2.38
C ILE A 381 -32.92 -6.82 3.70
N ASP A 382 -31.69 -6.34 3.82
CA ASP A 382 -30.92 -6.48 5.06
C ASP A 382 -31.55 -5.70 6.23
N THR A 383 -32.04 -4.49 5.97
CA THR A 383 -32.75 -3.68 6.96
C THR A 383 -34.04 -4.38 7.44
N ILE A 384 -34.88 -4.86 6.52
CA ILE A 384 -36.10 -5.61 6.85
C ILE A 384 -35.78 -6.86 7.65
N ASN A 385 -34.71 -7.59 7.28
CA ASN A 385 -34.30 -8.79 8.03
C ASN A 385 -33.81 -8.46 9.44
N ARG A 386 -33.10 -7.33 9.62
CA ARG A 386 -32.71 -6.83 10.94
C ARG A 386 -33.92 -6.43 11.76
N ASP A 387 -34.84 -5.66 11.18
CA ASP A 387 -36.07 -5.22 11.85
C ASP A 387 -36.95 -6.40 12.24
N MET A 388 -37.09 -7.40 11.36
CA MET A 388 -37.86 -8.61 11.66
C MET A 388 -37.22 -9.45 12.78
N LYS A 389 -35.89 -9.48 12.90
CA LYS A 389 -35.21 -10.08 14.06
C LYS A 389 -35.50 -9.28 15.33
N THR A 390 -35.40 -7.95 15.28
CA THR A 390 -35.69 -7.07 16.42
C THR A 390 -37.14 -7.22 16.88
N LEU A 391 -38.10 -7.27 15.95
CA LEU A 391 -39.52 -7.50 16.27
C LEU A 391 -39.74 -8.85 16.93
N LYS A 392 -39.06 -9.91 16.49
CA LYS A 392 -39.13 -11.22 17.17
C LYS A 392 -38.65 -11.13 18.61
N VAL A 393 -37.51 -10.47 18.86
CA VAL A 393 -36.99 -10.26 20.22
C VAL A 393 -37.98 -9.48 21.09
N ILE A 394 -38.60 -8.42 20.55
CA ILE A 394 -39.62 -7.65 21.27
C ILE A 394 -40.85 -8.50 21.56
N THR A 395 -41.33 -9.28 20.58
CA THR A 395 -42.51 -10.12 20.73
C THR A 395 -42.28 -11.21 21.79
N GLU A 396 -41.11 -11.87 21.75
CA GLU A 396 -40.71 -12.89 22.73
C GLU A 396 -40.45 -12.29 24.12
N GLY A 397 -39.88 -11.09 24.20
CA GLY A 397 -39.69 -10.36 25.46
C GLY A 397 -41.02 -9.91 26.08
N MET A 398 -41.97 -9.45 25.27
CA MET A 398 -43.32 -9.09 25.74
C MET A 398 -44.09 -10.30 26.24
N THR A 399 -44.03 -11.45 25.56
CA THR A 399 -44.70 -12.67 26.06
C THR A 399 -44.11 -13.16 27.37
N GLN A 400 -42.81 -12.99 27.61
CA GLN A 400 -42.18 -13.29 28.90
C GLN A 400 -42.60 -12.30 30.02
N LEU A 401 -42.73 -11.01 29.70
CA LEU A 401 -43.20 -9.99 30.64
C LEU A 401 -44.69 -10.13 31.01
N VAL A 402 -45.52 -10.70 30.12
CA VAL A 402 -46.95 -10.96 30.38
C VAL A 402 -47.17 -12.28 31.13
N GLN A 403 -46.19 -13.20 31.09
CA GLN A 403 -46.22 -14.47 31.82
C GLN A 403 -45.56 -14.39 33.21
N SER A 404 -44.92 -13.26 33.55
CA SER A 404 -44.44 -12.92 34.88
C SER A 404 -45.42 -11.98 35.57
#